data_AF-A0A227J4V0-F1
#
_entry.id   AF-A0A227J4V0-F1
#
_cell.length_a   1.000
_cell.length_b   1.000
_cell.length_c   1.000
_cell.angle_alpha   90.00
_cell.angle_beta   90.00
_cell.angle_gamma   90.00
#
_symmetry.space_group_name_H-M   'P 1'
#
loop_
_entity.id
_entity.type
_entity.pdbx_description
1 polymer ?
#
loop_
_entity_poly.entity_id
_entity_poly.type
_entity_poly.pdbx_seq_one_letter_code
_entity_poly.pdbx_strand_id
1 'polypeptide(L)'
;LADNAGAGGVALMLILTGLTVAAAIATGSGNAPFYAFVELAPSLAAKMGINPAFLIIPMLQASNLGRTISPVSGVIVATSGMANISPFEVVKRTSVPVLAGLLTVIIGTMVLVPMTA
;
A
#
# COMPACT_ATOMS: atom_id res chain seq x y z
N LEU A 1 22.07 18.57 1.83
CA LEU A 1 20.65 18.97 1.71
C LEU A 1 19.88 18.02 0.78
N ALA A 2 20.43 17.66 -0.40
CA ALA A 2 19.84 16.65 -1.28
C ALA A 2 19.66 15.27 -0.61
N ASP A 3 20.63 14.79 0.18
CA ASP A 3 20.53 13.49 0.88
C ASP A 3 19.44 13.47 1.97
N ASN A 4 19.21 14.58 2.67
CA ASN A 4 18.20 14.67 3.73
C ASN A 4 16.77 14.78 3.16
N ALA A 5 16.60 15.44 2.01
CA ALA A 5 15.31 15.56 1.33
C ALA A 5 14.89 14.22 0.69
N GLY A 6 15.84 13.51 0.07
CA GLY A 6 15.59 12.19 -0.52
C GLY A 6 15.22 11.13 0.52
N ALA A 7 15.97 11.05 1.62
CA ALA A 7 15.66 10.13 2.72
C ALA A 7 14.28 10.42 3.36
N GLY A 8 13.94 11.71 3.51
CA GLY A 8 12.63 12.13 4.01
C GLY A 8 11.47 11.70 3.11
N GLY A 9 11.60 11.87 1.79
CA GLY A 9 10.57 11.48 0.83
C GLY A 9 10.31 9.97 0.81
N VAL A 10 11.38 9.16 0.88
CA VAL A 10 11.26 7.70 1.00
C VAL A 10 10.61 7.30 2.32
N ALA A 11 11.03 7.90 3.43
CA ALA A 11 10.43 7.61 4.74
C ALA A 11 8.93 7.92 4.75
N LEU A 12 8.52 9.07 4.20
CA LEU A 12 7.12 9.44 4.09
C LEU A 12 6.33 8.46 3.21
N MET A 13 6.88 8.07 2.06
CA MET A 13 6.28 7.08 1.17
C MET A 13 6.04 5.74 1.90
N LEU A 14 7.03 5.25 2.65
CA LEU A 14 6.92 4.01 3.42
C LEU A 14 5.87 4.11 4.53
N ILE A 15 5.80 5.24 5.24
CA ILE A 15 4.81 5.48 6.30
C ILE A 15 3.40 5.45 5.73
N LEU A 16 3.13 6.25 4.69
CA LEU A 16 1.79 6.31 4.08
C LEU A 16 1.38 4.98 3.46
N THR A 17 2.33 4.30 2.82
CA THR A 17 2.13 2.96 2.27
C THR A 17 1.79 1.95 3.37
N GLY A 18 2.56 1.91 4.45
CA GLY A 18 2.33 1.01 5.58
C GLY A 18 0.99 1.25 6.29
N LEU A 19 0.63 2.51 6.52
CA LEU A 19 -0.69 2.88 7.05
C LEU A 19 -1.81 2.40 6.14
N THR A 20 -1.64 2.54 4.83
CA THR A 20 -2.62 2.12 3.83
C THR A 20 -2.77 0.59 3.83
N VAL A 21 -1.68 -0.18 3.93
CA VAL A 21 -1.74 -1.65 4.06
C VAL A 21 -2.50 -2.04 5.33
N ALA A 22 -2.16 -1.44 6.47
CA ALA A 22 -2.82 -1.76 7.74
C ALA A 22 -4.33 -1.49 7.69
N ALA A 23 -4.72 -0.34 7.15
CA ALA A 23 -6.12 0.01 6.95
C ALA A 23 -6.82 -0.90 5.92
N ALA A 24 -6.13 -1.34 4.86
CA ALA A 24 -6.67 -2.29 3.89
C ALA A 24 -6.92 -3.68 4.49
N ILE A 25 -6.02 -4.14 5.36
CA ILE A 25 -6.21 -5.40 6.11
C ILE A 25 -7.41 -5.28 7.05
N ALA A 26 -7.54 -4.16 7.76
CA ALA A 26 -8.62 -3.93 8.72
C ALA A 26 -10.00 -3.77 8.04
N THR A 27 -10.06 -3.09 6.89
CA THR A 27 -11.32 -2.77 6.20
C THR A 27 -11.73 -3.81 5.15
N GLY A 28 -10.79 -4.61 4.65
CA GLY A 28 -11.04 -5.55 3.55
C GLY A 28 -11.37 -4.90 2.21
N SER A 29 -11.14 -3.59 2.08
CA SER A 29 -11.42 -2.78 0.87
C SER A 29 -10.14 -2.35 0.18
N GLY A 30 -10.12 -2.46 -1.16
CA GLY A 30 -8.98 -2.07 -1.99
C GLY A 30 -8.90 -0.57 -2.26
N ASN A 31 -9.99 0.18 -2.02
CA ASN A 31 -10.08 1.60 -2.34
C ASN A 31 -10.34 2.49 -1.12
N ALA A 32 -11.04 2.00 -0.09
CA ALA A 32 -11.38 2.83 1.08
C ALA A 32 -10.14 3.38 1.81
N PRO A 33 -9.08 2.59 2.09
CA PRO A 33 -7.84 3.09 2.69
C PRO A 33 -7.15 4.14 1.82
N PHE A 34 -7.10 3.90 0.50
CA PHE A 34 -6.50 4.85 -0.43
C PHE A 34 -7.24 6.19 -0.40
N TYR A 35 -8.56 6.21 -0.55
CA TYR A 35 -9.33 7.44 -0.53
C TYR A 35 -9.29 8.16 0.83
N ALA A 36 -9.15 7.42 1.93
CA ALA A 36 -9.01 8.01 3.26
C ALA A 36 -7.72 8.83 3.44
N PHE A 37 -6.64 8.50 2.71
CA PHE A 37 -5.33 9.12 2.90
C PHE A 37 -4.79 9.86 1.66
N VAL A 38 -5.35 9.64 0.46
CA VAL A 38 -4.82 10.20 -0.79
C VAL A 38 -4.81 11.73 -0.79
N GLU A 39 -5.78 12.38 -0.16
CA GLU A 39 -5.85 13.85 -0.08
C GLU A 39 -4.70 14.45 0.74
N LEU A 40 -4.10 13.67 1.66
CA LEU A 40 -2.95 14.09 2.45
C LEU A 40 -1.65 14.08 1.62
N ALA A 41 -1.57 13.21 0.61
CA ALA A 41 -0.33 12.98 -0.14
C ALA A 41 0.14 14.22 -0.94
N PRO A 42 -0.71 14.94 -1.71
CA PRO A 42 -0.29 16.15 -2.42
C PRO A 42 0.22 17.25 -1.48
N SER A 43 -0.46 17.47 -0.34
CA SER A 43 -0.07 18.50 0.62
C SER A 43 1.29 18.21 1.26
N LEU A 44 1.53 16.95 1.63
CA LEU A 44 2.80 16.53 2.22
C LEU A 44 3.93 16.52 1.18
N ALA A 45 3.64 16.09 -0.05
CA ALA A 45 4.60 16.09 -1.16
C ALA A 45 5.08 17.53 -1.48
N ALA A 46 4.16 18.49 -1.56
CA ALA A 46 4.47 19.89 -1.83
C ALA A 46 5.40 20.50 -0.76
N LYS A 47 5.18 20.19 0.53
CA LYS A 47 6.03 20.66 1.63
C LYS A 47 7.47 20.11 1.56
N MET A 48 7.66 18.98 0.89
CA MET A 48 8.95 18.31 0.77
C MET A 48 9.60 18.50 -0.61
N GLY A 49 8.95 19.21 -1.54
CA GLY A 49 9.44 19.40 -2.90
C GLY A 49 9.50 18.09 -3.71
N ILE A 50 8.67 17.11 -3.37
CA ILE A 50 8.63 15.81 -4.05
C ILE A 50 7.40 15.68 -4.95
N ASN A 51 7.51 14.84 -5.98
CA ASN A 51 6.40 14.54 -6.87
C ASN A 51 5.27 13.81 -6.10
N PRO A 52 4.02 14.31 -6.09
CA PRO A 52 2.91 13.62 -5.42
C PRO A 52 2.69 12.18 -5.89
N ALA A 53 2.97 11.89 -7.16
CA ALA A 53 2.85 10.53 -7.70
C ALA A 53 3.76 9.53 -6.98
N PHE A 54 4.91 9.98 -6.48
CA PHE A 54 5.87 9.18 -5.71
C PHE A 54 5.26 8.65 -4.40
N LEU A 55 4.26 9.35 -3.83
CA LEU A 55 3.53 8.90 -2.65
C LEU A 55 2.27 8.12 -3.02
N ILE A 56 1.50 8.62 -4.00
CA ILE A 56 0.15 8.12 -4.31
C ILE A 56 0.18 6.74 -4.96
N ILE A 57 1.12 6.48 -5.85
CA ILE A 57 1.24 5.21 -6.58
C ILE A 57 1.40 4.02 -5.61
N PRO A 58 2.39 4.00 -4.70
CA PRO A 58 2.55 2.88 -3.78
C PRO A 58 1.38 2.78 -2.80
N MET A 59 0.75 3.89 -2.39
CA MET A 59 -0.47 3.85 -1.56
C MET A 59 -1.61 3.09 -2.25
N LEU A 60 -1.91 3.39 -3.52
CA LEU A 60 -2.98 2.72 -4.26
C LEU A 60 -2.72 1.21 -4.38
N GLN A 61 -1.49 0.84 -4.73
CA GLN A 61 -1.12 -0.56 -4.87
C GLN A 61 -1.13 -1.29 -3.53
N ALA A 62 -0.64 -0.65 -2.47
CA ALA A 62 -0.67 -1.16 -1.11
C ALA A 62 -2.09 -1.41 -0.60
N SER A 63 -3.03 -0.51 -0.93
CA SER A 63 -4.44 -0.68 -0.60
C SER A 63 -5.03 -1.93 -1.27
N ASN A 64 -4.78 -2.11 -2.57
CA ASN A 64 -5.24 -3.28 -3.31
C ASN A 64 -4.57 -4.58 -2.86
N LEU A 65 -3.27 -4.55 -2.58
CA LEU A 65 -2.52 -5.70 -2.08
C LEU A 65 -2.97 -6.09 -0.66
N GLY A 66 -3.12 -5.12 0.25
CA GLY A 66 -3.56 -5.36 1.62
C GLY A 66 -4.95 -5.98 1.71
N ARG A 67 -5.86 -5.65 0.79
CA ARG A 67 -7.17 -6.32 0.66
C ARG A 67 -7.04 -7.84 0.50
N THR A 68 -6.05 -8.32 -0.25
CA THR A 68 -5.90 -9.75 -0.57
C THR A 68 -5.36 -10.60 0.59
N ILE A 69 -4.95 -9.96 1.67
CA ILE A 69 -4.55 -10.58 2.95
C ILE A 69 -5.46 -10.15 4.11
N SER A 70 -6.63 -9.57 3.80
CA SER A 70 -7.64 -9.23 4.79
C SER A 70 -8.60 -10.41 5.02
N PRO A 71 -8.71 -10.94 6.25
CA PRO A 71 -9.65 -12.02 6.56
C PRO A 71 -11.12 -11.57 6.49
N VAL A 72 -11.37 -10.25 6.47
CA VAL A 72 -12.71 -9.66 6.38
C VAL A 72 -13.07 -9.23 4.95
N SER A 73 -12.16 -9.38 3.98
CA SER A 73 -12.48 -9.08 2.59
C SER A 73 -13.47 -10.10 2.03
N GLY A 74 -14.54 -9.62 1.38
CA GLY A 74 -15.58 -10.49 0.83
C GLY A 74 -15.06 -11.56 -0.14
N VAL A 75 -13.97 -11.27 -0.87
CA VAL A 75 -13.35 -12.27 -1.77
C VAL A 75 -12.63 -13.39 -1.00
N ILE A 76 -11.99 -13.06 0.13
CA ILE A 76 -11.33 -14.05 0.99
C ILE A 76 -12.39 -14.91 1.70
N VAL A 77 -13.43 -14.27 2.24
CA VAL A 77 -14.54 -14.97 2.89
C VAL A 77 -15.27 -15.91 1.92
N ALA A 78 -15.56 -15.46 0.70
CA ALA A 78 -16.21 -16.29 -0.31
C ALA A 78 -15.32 -17.47 -0.75
N THR A 79 -14.03 -17.23 -1.00
CA THR A 79 -13.10 -18.28 -1.45
C THR A 79 -12.79 -19.28 -0.35
N SER A 80 -12.67 -18.85 0.91
CA SER A 80 -12.51 -19.76 2.05
C SER A 80 -13.75 -20.62 2.26
N GLY A 81 -14.96 -20.04 2.08
CA GLY A 81 -16.22 -20.76 2.13
C GLY A 81 -16.33 -21.85 1.06
N MET A 82 -15.95 -21.54 -0.18
CA MET A 82 -15.91 -22.54 -1.27
C MET A 82 -14.90 -23.66 -1.00
N ALA A 83 -13.76 -23.33 -0.38
CA ALA A 83 -12.70 -24.28 -0.09
C ALA A 83 -12.89 -25.05 1.24
N ASN A 84 -13.93 -24.76 2.02
CA ASN A 84 -14.18 -25.33 3.36
C ASN A 84 -12.98 -25.21 4.31
N ILE A 85 -12.25 -24.08 4.26
CA ILE A 85 -11.13 -23.77 5.15
C ILE A 85 -11.33 -22.42 5.83
N SER A 86 -10.55 -22.15 6.88
CA SER A 86 -10.59 -20.86 7.56
C SER A 86 -10.11 -19.72 6.64
N PRO A 87 -10.73 -18.51 6.68
CA PRO A 87 -10.22 -17.32 5.99
C PRO A 87 -8.74 -17.03 6.32
N PHE A 88 -8.33 -17.31 7.55
CA PHE A 88 -6.93 -17.13 7.99
C PHE A 88 -5.95 -18.06 7.28
N GLU A 89 -6.39 -19.25 6.85
CA GLU A 89 -5.53 -20.14 6.05
C GLU A 89 -5.30 -19.60 4.65
N VAL A 90 -6.34 -19.02 4.03
CA VAL A 90 -6.22 -18.37 2.73
C VAL A 90 -5.26 -17.18 2.84
N VAL A 91 -5.44 -16.33 3.84
CA VAL A 91 -4.56 -15.18 4.12
C VAL A 91 -3.11 -15.62 4.32
N LYS A 92 -2.87 -16.70 5.07
CA LYS A 92 -1.52 -17.23 5.27
C LYS A 92 -0.86 -17.64 3.96
N ARG A 93 -1.61 -18.27 3.05
CA ARG A 93 -1.11 -18.66 1.71
C ARG A 93 -0.86 -17.46 0.80
N THR A 94 -1.69 -16.42 0.88
CA THR A 94 -1.55 -15.21 0.03
C THR A 94 -0.54 -14.20 0.58
N SER A 95 -0.17 -14.28 1.86
CA SER A 95 0.75 -13.34 2.52
C SER A 95 2.12 -13.21 1.83
N VAL A 96 2.72 -14.34 1.44
CA VAL A 96 4.06 -14.35 0.82
C VAL A 96 4.06 -13.66 -0.55
N PRO A 97 3.17 -14.02 -1.51
CA PRO A 97 3.02 -13.28 -2.76
C PRO A 97 2.74 -11.79 -2.56
N VAL A 98 1.93 -11.43 -1.58
CA VAL A 98 1.56 -10.04 -1.32
C VAL A 98 2.73 -9.22 -0.79
N LEU A 99 3.54 -9.77 0.12
CA LEU A 99 4.77 -9.13 0.57
C LEU A 99 5.75 -8.92 -0.59
N ALA A 100 5.91 -9.91 -1.47
CA ALA A 100 6.74 -9.77 -2.67
C ALA A 100 6.18 -8.69 -3.62
N GLY A 101 4.86 -8.63 -3.80
CA GLY A 101 4.19 -7.59 -4.58
C GLY A 101 4.39 -6.19 -3.99
N LEU A 102 4.28 -6.05 -2.67
CA LEU A 102 4.51 -4.77 -1.98
C LEU A 102 5.95 -4.29 -2.12
N LEU A 103 6.92 -5.20 -1.97
CA LEU A 103 8.34 -4.87 -2.22
C LEU A 103 8.58 -4.47 -3.66
N THR A 104 7.96 -5.17 -4.62
CA THR A 104 8.07 -4.85 -6.05
C THR A 104 7.50 -3.47 -6.35
N VAL A 105 6.36 -3.10 -5.75
CA VAL A 105 5.74 -1.78 -5.87
C VAL A 105 6.64 -0.69 -5.30
N ILE A 106 7.22 -0.91 -4.11
CA ILE A 106 8.12 0.03 -3.46
C ILE A 106 9.36 0.26 -4.33
N ILE A 107 10.05 -0.82 -4.73
CA ILE A 107 11.24 -0.74 -5.57
C ILE A 107 10.92 -0.14 -6.95
N GLY A 108 9.81 -0.55 -7.55
CA GLY A 108 9.34 -0.01 -8.82
C GLY A 108 9.06 1.49 -8.74
N THR A 109 8.47 1.97 -7.63
CA THR A 109 8.26 3.40 -7.40
C THR A 109 9.60 4.13 -7.28
N MET A 110 10.57 3.57 -6.55
CA MET A 110 11.91 4.16 -6.40
C MET A 110 12.66 4.30 -7.73
N VAL A 111 12.47 3.35 -8.66
CA VAL A 111 13.20 3.29 -9.93
C VAL A 111 12.49 4.04 -11.06
N LEU A 112 11.16 3.92 -11.14
CA LEU A 112 10.38 4.40 -12.29
C LEU A 112 9.75 5.77 -12.07
N VAL A 113 9.57 6.21 -10.83
CA VAL A 113 8.89 7.47 -10.52
C VAL A 113 9.92 8.51 -10.08
N PRO A 114 10.07 9.62 -10.82
CA PRO A 114 10.97 10.69 -10.41
C PRO A 114 10.51 11.28 -9.07
N MET A 115 11.41 11.30 -8.09
CA MET A 115 11.13 11.77 -6.74
C MET A 115 10.97 13.29 -6.69
N THR A 116 11.71 14.03 -7.51
CA THR A 116 11.61 15.49 -7.64
C THR A 116 10.57 15.85 -8.70
N ALA A 117 9.80 16.89 -8.42
CA ALA A 117 8.86 17.48 -9.39
C ALA A 117 9.60 18.32 -10.45
#